data_AF-R5JP10-F1
#
_entry.id   AF-R5JP10-F1
#
_cell.length_a   1.000
_cell.length_b   1.000
_cell.length_c   1.000
_cell.angle_alpha   90.00
_cell.angle_beta   90.00
_cell.angle_gamma   90.00
#
_symmetry.space_group_name_H-M   'P 1'
#
loop_
_entity.id
_entity.type
_entity.pdbx_description
1 polymer ?
#
loop_
_entity_poly.entity_id
_entity_poly.type
_entity_poly.pdbx_seq_one_letter_code
_entity_poly.pdbx_strand_id
1 'polypeptide(L)'
;MVVFASCENDDTDFSHIIDGAEVEVKDIEFDSTPLDEGVENIPSDDNDYVENSDFYSVVKVDYRGMTAVVSGDVDMVTVFVEGAHVTIHSYRHNIEYVLKGSSDNGSFKIYSDYKMKITLDGVALHHPSGAALNNQCGKSLYLVLAPGSENTLSDGDHYIMSGNEDMKGAFFSEGQIIFSGSGILNVKGGYKNAIVSDDYIVFRPGNVINAGSTAGHGIKANDGVKIMGGVLNVEVTVAAAKGINSEYDVIVRGGRTTVITSGNPRVKSDDSSSCAAVKCDGSFIMTAGMLNLKSTGEGGKGINSDKDISIISGELNVVTLGDKGVVSPKGVKADGDITFGKADIYVYSKVGRAIDAFGSFTFGSDYASLIDSKHFFEIKY
;
A
#
# COMPACT_ATOMS: atom_id res chain seq x y z
N MET A 1 -2.88 31.48 -9.10
CA MET A 1 -3.91 30.43 -9.08
C MET A 1 -4.76 30.61 -10.32
N VAL A 2 -4.79 29.60 -11.17
CA VAL A 2 -5.65 29.56 -12.37
C VAL A 2 -6.60 28.39 -12.19
N VAL A 3 -7.89 28.61 -12.42
CA VAL A 3 -8.96 27.60 -12.29
C VAL A 3 -9.55 27.35 -13.67
N PHE A 4 -9.60 26.09 -14.09
CA PHE A 4 -10.26 25.67 -15.32
C PHE A 4 -11.50 24.83 -14.99
N ALA A 5 -12.64 25.15 -15.59
CA ALA A 5 -13.86 24.35 -15.46
C ALA A 5 -13.80 23.16 -16.44
N SER A 6 -14.09 21.95 -15.97
CA SER A 6 -13.96 20.70 -16.74
C SER A 6 -15.21 20.29 -17.53
N CYS A 7 -16.30 21.04 -17.43
CA CYS A 7 -17.56 20.68 -18.06
C CYS A 7 -17.71 21.30 -19.44
N GLU A 8 -16.95 20.81 -20.42
CA GLU A 8 -17.45 20.79 -21.79
C GLU A 8 -17.30 19.37 -22.35
N ASN A 9 -18.43 18.78 -22.73
CA ASN A 9 -18.45 17.66 -23.64
C ASN A 9 -17.71 18.11 -24.91
N ASP A 10 -16.49 17.59 -25.09
CA ASP A 10 -15.85 17.44 -26.41
C ASP A 10 -15.80 18.74 -27.24
N ASP A 11 -14.99 19.73 -26.82
CA ASP A 11 -14.30 20.72 -27.68
C ASP A 11 -13.79 21.95 -26.89
N THR A 12 -13.00 21.75 -25.82
CA THR A 12 -12.08 22.83 -25.44
C THR A 12 -11.02 22.93 -26.53
N ASP A 13 -11.06 23.99 -27.34
CA ASP A 13 -10.07 24.29 -28.37
C ASP A 13 -8.68 24.37 -27.76
N PHE A 14 -7.90 23.32 -28.02
CA PHE A 14 -6.53 23.18 -27.60
C PHE A 14 -5.55 23.37 -28.78
N SER A 15 -5.86 24.21 -29.77
CA SER A 15 -4.98 24.48 -30.92
C SER A 15 -3.60 25.07 -30.60
N HIS A 16 -3.31 25.35 -29.32
CA HIS A 16 -1.96 25.64 -28.82
C HIS A 16 -1.16 24.40 -28.37
N ILE A 17 -1.76 23.20 -28.43
CA ILE A 17 -1.09 21.92 -28.16
C ILE A 17 -0.19 21.59 -29.35
N ILE A 18 1.07 21.31 -29.04
CA ILE A 18 2.00 20.66 -29.95
C ILE A 18 1.51 19.22 -30.12
N ASP A 19 0.59 19.01 -31.06
CA ASP A 19 0.24 17.69 -31.54
C ASP A 19 1.43 17.15 -32.35
N GLY A 20 2.04 16.05 -31.90
CA GLY A 20 3.05 15.32 -32.66
C GLY A 20 4.49 15.25 -32.12
N ALA A 21 4.76 15.60 -30.86
CA ALA A 21 6.02 15.18 -30.23
C ALA A 21 5.92 13.70 -29.83
N GLU A 22 6.85 12.85 -30.31
CA GLU A 22 7.00 11.50 -29.75
C GLU A 22 7.37 11.63 -28.26
N VAL A 23 6.46 11.21 -27.38
CA VAL A 23 6.72 11.16 -25.94
C VAL A 23 7.52 9.91 -25.64
N GLU A 24 8.75 10.08 -25.16
CA GLU A 24 9.52 8.97 -24.60
C GLU A 24 8.86 8.52 -23.30
N VAL A 25 8.21 7.36 -23.34
CA VAL A 25 7.47 6.84 -22.19
C VAL A 25 8.45 6.38 -21.13
N LYS A 26 8.44 7.02 -19.95
CA LYS A 26 9.22 6.59 -18.78
C LYS A 26 8.98 5.10 -18.51
N ASP A 27 10.05 4.36 -18.26
CA ASP A 27 9.92 3.04 -17.67
C ASP A 27 9.81 3.16 -16.14
N ILE A 28 9.01 2.29 -15.56
CA ILE A 28 8.80 2.20 -14.12
C ILE A 28 9.04 0.75 -13.72
N GLU A 29 10.04 0.58 -12.87
CA GLU A 29 10.47 -0.68 -12.28
C GLU A 29 10.61 -0.51 -10.76
N PHE A 30 10.67 -1.63 -10.05
CA PHE A 30 10.95 -1.59 -8.62
C PHE A 30 12.39 -1.18 -8.34
N ASP A 31 12.55 -0.33 -7.33
CA ASP A 31 13.84 -0.03 -6.74
C ASP A 31 13.73 -0.29 -5.23
N SER A 32 14.24 -1.44 -4.81
CA SER A 32 14.29 -1.85 -3.40
C SER A 32 15.50 -1.28 -2.64
N THR A 33 16.28 -0.38 -3.24
CA THR A 33 17.42 0.25 -2.57
C THR A 33 16.92 1.06 -1.36
N PRO A 34 17.35 0.76 -0.13
CA PRO A 34 16.94 1.53 1.04
C PRO A 34 17.21 3.03 0.87
N LEU A 35 16.32 3.86 1.39
CA LEU A 35 16.49 5.32 1.39
C LEU A 35 17.21 5.78 2.67
N ASP A 36 18.02 6.83 2.52
CA ASP A 36 18.47 7.65 3.65
C ASP A 36 17.53 8.84 3.81
N GLU A 37 16.58 8.72 4.73
CA GLU A 37 15.52 9.72 4.97
C GLU A 37 15.84 10.64 6.15
N GLY A 38 17.07 10.54 6.71
CA GLY A 38 17.48 11.28 7.90
C GLY A 38 16.74 10.85 9.16
N VAL A 39 16.69 11.75 10.15
CA VAL A 39 16.02 11.51 11.42
C VAL A 39 14.58 12.00 11.34
N GLU A 40 13.63 11.10 11.57
CA GLU A 40 12.21 11.43 11.64
C GLU A 40 11.90 12.34 12.84
N ASN A 41 11.04 13.34 12.64
CA ASN A 41 10.51 14.14 13.73
C ASN A 41 9.34 13.39 14.38
N ILE A 42 9.46 13.03 15.66
CA ILE A 42 8.47 12.23 16.39
C ILE A 42 7.61 13.17 17.25
N PRO A 43 6.36 13.46 16.85
CA PRO A 43 5.42 14.22 17.67
C PRO A 43 5.05 13.42 18.93
N SER A 44 5.11 14.05 20.10
CA SER A 44 4.94 13.38 21.40
C SER A 44 3.51 12.90 21.71
N ASP A 45 2.51 13.38 20.96
CA ASP A 45 1.09 13.12 21.16
C ASP A 45 0.47 12.22 20.07
N ASP A 46 1.31 11.61 19.23
CA ASP A 46 0.87 10.75 18.14
C ASP A 46 1.07 9.27 18.47
N ASN A 47 -0.02 8.51 18.44
CA ASN A 47 -0.02 7.08 18.73
C ASN A 47 0.50 6.22 17.56
N ASP A 48 0.73 6.80 16.38
CA ASP A 48 1.34 6.10 15.23
C ASP A 48 2.87 5.93 15.37
N TYR A 49 3.45 6.35 16.50
CA TYR A 49 4.87 6.25 16.78
C TYR A 49 5.12 5.24 17.92
N VAL A 50 5.84 4.16 17.61
CA VAL A 50 6.20 3.12 18.59
C VAL A 50 7.02 3.70 19.74
N GLU A 51 7.77 4.77 19.50
CA GLU A 51 8.61 5.49 20.44
C GLU A 51 7.80 6.24 21.51
N ASN A 52 6.52 6.52 21.25
CA ASN A 52 5.59 7.08 22.24
C ASN A 52 4.91 5.98 23.08
N SER A 53 5.40 4.75 23.03
CA SER A 53 4.87 3.60 23.75
C SER A 53 5.99 2.78 24.39
N ASP A 54 5.79 2.35 25.63
CA ASP A 54 6.72 1.44 26.30
C ASP A 54 6.37 -0.02 26.01
N PHE A 55 7.38 -0.84 25.71
CA PHE A 55 7.25 -2.29 25.58
C PHE A 55 8.38 -2.97 26.36
N TYR A 56 8.16 -3.20 27.65
CA TYR A 56 9.19 -3.74 28.55
C TYR A 56 9.13 -5.26 28.71
N SER A 57 8.04 -5.88 28.26
CA SER A 57 7.84 -7.31 28.34
C SER A 57 8.01 -7.96 26.99
N VAL A 58 8.78 -9.04 26.91
CA VAL A 58 9.18 -9.63 25.63
C VAL A 58 8.89 -11.12 25.62
N VAL A 59 8.10 -11.55 24.63
CA VAL A 59 7.92 -12.95 24.23
C VAL A 59 8.67 -13.17 22.93
N LYS A 60 9.40 -14.27 22.82
CA LYS A 60 10.14 -14.65 21.62
C LYS A 60 9.55 -15.90 21.01
N VAL A 61 9.42 -15.91 19.69
CA VAL A 61 8.95 -17.06 18.90
C VAL A 61 10.02 -17.43 17.88
N ASP A 62 10.69 -18.56 18.13
CA ASP A 62 11.72 -19.10 17.25
C ASP A 62 11.16 -20.26 16.43
N TYR A 63 10.95 -20.04 15.13
CA TYR A 63 10.52 -21.06 14.17
C TYR A 63 11.70 -21.91 13.69
N ARG A 64 11.52 -23.23 13.67
CA ARG A 64 12.54 -24.23 13.36
C ARG A 64 11.95 -25.29 12.43
N GLY A 65 11.71 -24.91 11.18
CA GLY A 65 11.04 -25.76 10.20
C GLY A 65 9.60 -26.01 10.62
N MET A 66 9.24 -27.27 10.87
CA MET A 66 7.86 -27.66 11.22
C MET A 66 7.51 -27.48 12.71
N THR A 67 8.39 -26.82 13.49
CA THR A 67 8.17 -26.58 14.92
C THR A 67 8.43 -25.12 15.28
N ALA A 68 7.88 -24.66 16.41
CA ALA A 68 8.19 -23.37 17.00
C ALA A 68 8.50 -23.51 18.50
N VAL A 69 9.39 -22.66 19.01
CA VAL A 69 9.69 -22.54 20.44
C VAL A 69 9.30 -21.14 20.91
N VAL A 70 8.46 -21.07 21.94
CA VAL A 70 8.07 -19.81 22.58
C VAL A 70 8.79 -19.67 23.92
N SER A 71 9.38 -18.50 24.17
CA SER A 71 10.12 -18.21 25.41
C SER A 71 9.96 -16.74 25.82
N GLY A 72 10.48 -16.37 26.99
CA GLY A 72 10.41 -14.99 27.50
C GLY A 72 9.31 -14.81 28.55
N ASP A 73 8.79 -13.58 28.65
CA ASP A 73 7.81 -13.19 29.66
C ASP A 73 6.39 -13.55 29.21
N VAL A 74 5.94 -14.72 29.64
CA VAL A 74 4.61 -15.27 29.32
C VAL A 74 3.58 -14.99 30.42
N ASP A 75 3.87 -14.10 31.37
CA ASP A 75 2.87 -13.70 32.36
C ASP A 75 1.67 -13.02 31.68
N MET A 76 0.46 -13.45 32.03
CA MET A 76 -0.79 -13.03 31.38
C MET A 76 -0.83 -13.26 29.85
N VAL A 77 -0.05 -14.22 29.35
CA VAL A 77 -0.05 -14.66 27.95
C VAL A 77 -0.28 -16.16 27.88
N THR A 78 -1.39 -16.56 27.26
CA THR A 78 -1.64 -17.97 26.94
C THR A 78 -1.07 -18.28 25.57
N VAL A 79 -0.23 -19.31 25.49
CA VAL A 79 0.46 -19.73 24.26
C VAL A 79 0.00 -21.13 23.87
N PHE A 80 -0.45 -21.28 22.62
CA PHE A 80 -0.70 -22.57 21.99
C PHE A 80 0.27 -22.78 20.84
N VAL A 81 0.95 -23.94 20.82
CA VAL A 81 1.88 -24.31 19.75
C VAL A 81 1.46 -25.66 19.19
N GLU A 82 1.07 -25.69 17.92
CA GLU A 82 0.78 -26.91 17.16
C GLU A 82 1.71 -26.97 15.96
N GLY A 83 2.76 -27.78 16.03
CA GLY A 83 3.84 -27.75 15.06
C GLY A 83 4.50 -26.37 15.02
N ALA A 84 4.47 -25.71 13.85
CA ALA A 84 4.91 -24.33 13.66
C ALA A 84 3.75 -23.32 13.59
N HIS A 85 2.55 -23.69 14.04
CA HIS A 85 1.45 -22.73 14.21
C HIS A 85 1.44 -22.25 15.66
N VAL A 86 1.72 -20.97 15.87
CA VAL A 86 1.72 -20.34 17.20
C VAL A 86 0.49 -19.45 17.32
N THR A 87 -0.33 -19.69 18.34
CA THR A 87 -1.47 -18.83 18.69
C THR A 87 -1.25 -18.23 20.07
N ILE A 88 -1.36 -16.91 20.15
CA ILE A 88 -1.20 -16.12 21.38
C ILE A 88 -2.55 -15.53 21.80
N HIS A 89 -2.91 -15.67 23.07
CA HIS A 89 -3.94 -14.85 23.71
C HIS A 89 -3.29 -14.01 24.80
N SER A 90 -3.26 -12.69 24.62
CA SER A 90 -2.60 -11.75 25.52
C SER A 90 -3.59 -10.89 26.29
N TYR A 91 -3.42 -10.84 27.60
CA TYR A 91 -4.18 -9.95 28.50
C TYR A 91 -3.29 -8.87 29.10
N ARG A 92 -2.13 -8.63 28.47
CA ARG A 92 -1.03 -7.83 29.01
C ARG A 92 -0.79 -6.55 28.22
N HIS A 93 -0.55 -5.46 28.94
CA HIS A 93 -0.06 -4.20 28.37
C HIS A 93 1.44 -4.26 28.07
N ASN A 94 1.92 -3.34 27.22
CA ASN A 94 3.35 -3.05 27.04
C ASN A 94 4.20 -4.29 26.68
N ILE A 95 3.65 -5.15 25.82
CA ILE A 95 4.28 -6.40 25.39
C ILE A 95 4.77 -6.35 23.93
N GLU A 96 5.96 -6.90 23.72
CA GLU A 96 6.59 -7.14 22.44
C GLU A 96 6.68 -8.64 22.13
N TYR A 97 6.36 -9.01 20.90
CA TYR A 97 6.61 -10.36 20.35
C TYR A 97 7.72 -10.29 19.32
N VAL A 98 8.83 -10.98 19.53
CA VAL A 98 9.94 -11.05 18.58
C VAL A 98 9.89 -12.37 17.84
N LEU A 99 9.73 -12.31 16.52
CA LEU A 99 9.57 -13.47 15.64
C LEU A 99 10.85 -13.70 14.84
N LYS A 100 11.33 -14.93 14.81
CA LYS A 100 12.57 -15.33 14.13
C LYS A 100 12.50 -16.74 13.56
N GLY A 101 13.33 -17.02 12.56
CA GLY A 101 13.48 -18.37 12.01
C GLY A 101 12.48 -18.63 10.88
N SER A 102 12.28 -19.89 10.49
CA SER A 102 11.45 -20.17 9.31
C SER A 102 10.57 -21.40 9.43
N SER A 103 9.48 -21.38 8.67
CA SER A 103 8.58 -22.51 8.46
C SER A 103 7.86 -22.40 7.11
N ASP A 104 7.86 -23.50 6.35
CA ASP A 104 7.04 -23.63 5.13
C ASP A 104 5.59 -24.07 5.43
N ASN A 105 5.28 -24.35 6.69
CA ASN A 105 3.93 -24.62 7.16
C ASN A 105 3.80 -24.13 8.60
N GLY A 106 3.77 -22.81 8.76
CA GLY A 106 3.74 -22.17 10.06
C GLY A 106 3.02 -20.83 10.01
N SER A 107 2.55 -20.40 11.17
CA SER A 107 1.84 -19.14 11.32
C SER A 107 2.05 -18.53 12.69
N PHE A 108 1.79 -17.22 12.77
CA PHE A 108 1.64 -16.48 14.01
C PHE A 108 0.23 -15.90 14.05
N LYS A 109 -0.59 -16.33 15.01
CA LYS A 109 -1.91 -15.77 15.28
C LYS A 109 -1.94 -15.13 16.66
N ILE A 110 -2.55 -13.95 16.80
CA ILE A 110 -2.63 -13.25 18.08
C ILE A 110 -4.00 -12.64 18.34
N TYR A 111 -4.47 -12.80 19.57
CA TYR A 111 -5.54 -12.02 20.18
C TYR A 111 -4.92 -11.22 21.33
N SER A 112 -5.33 -9.97 21.48
CA SER A 112 -4.85 -9.10 22.54
C SER A 112 -5.96 -8.16 22.98
N ASP A 113 -6.00 -7.81 24.26
CA ASP A 113 -6.88 -6.74 24.77
C ASP A 113 -6.27 -5.34 24.53
N TYR A 114 -4.97 -5.27 24.25
CA TYR A 114 -4.17 -4.04 24.21
C TYR A 114 -3.32 -3.92 22.95
N LYS A 115 -2.86 -2.70 22.67
CA LYS A 115 -1.85 -2.43 21.64
C LYS A 115 -0.58 -3.24 21.92
N MET A 116 0.09 -3.69 20.86
CA MET A 116 1.26 -4.54 20.98
C MET A 116 2.33 -4.15 19.96
N LYS A 117 3.56 -4.55 20.27
CA LYS A 117 4.67 -4.52 19.32
C LYS A 117 4.94 -5.92 18.81
N ILE A 118 5.10 -6.09 17.51
CA ILE A 118 5.66 -7.31 16.92
C ILE A 118 6.93 -6.91 16.17
N THR A 119 8.06 -7.49 16.53
CA THR A 119 9.33 -7.31 15.84
C THR A 119 9.60 -8.52 14.96
N LEU A 120 9.82 -8.29 13.67
CA LEU A 120 10.26 -9.30 12.73
C LEU A 120 11.80 -9.26 12.64
N ASP A 121 12.46 -10.29 13.19
CA ASP A 121 13.92 -10.41 13.29
C ASP A 121 14.45 -11.58 12.45
N GLY A 122 14.20 -11.53 11.14
CA GLY A 122 14.60 -12.55 10.19
C GLY A 122 13.66 -13.76 10.21
N VAL A 123 12.35 -13.49 10.20
CA VAL A 123 11.32 -14.54 10.16
C VAL A 123 10.82 -14.79 8.74
N ALA A 124 10.66 -16.05 8.35
CA ALA A 124 10.07 -16.47 7.07
C ALA A 124 8.96 -17.51 7.29
N LEU A 125 7.71 -17.12 7.09
CA LEU A 125 6.54 -17.98 7.29
C LEU A 125 5.76 -18.16 5.99
N HIS A 126 5.43 -19.42 5.69
CA HIS A 126 4.40 -19.81 4.74
C HIS A 126 3.29 -20.57 5.45
N HIS A 127 2.03 -20.18 5.19
CA HIS A 127 0.86 -20.91 5.67
C HIS A 127 0.01 -21.39 4.47
N PRO A 128 0.09 -22.68 4.10
CA PRO A 128 -0.59 -23.23 2.92
C PRO A 128 -2.12 -23.09 2.90
N SER A 129 -2.74 -22.92 4.07
CA SER A 129 -4.20 -22.92 4.22
C SER A 129 -4.74 -21.79 5.14
N GLY A 130 -3.99 -20.69 5.28
CA GLY A 130 -4.38 -19.56 6.12
C GLY A 130 -3.41 -18.38 6.02
N ALA A 131 -3.61 -17.34 6.83
CA ALA A 131 -2.67 -16.21 6.92
C ALA A 131 -1.37 -16.61 7.66
N ALA A 132 -0.23 -16.09 7.22
CA ALA A 132 1.07 -16.31 7.86
C ALA A 132 1.19 -15.50 9.17
N LEU A 133 0.72 -14.25 9.15
CA LEU A 133 0.56 -13.42 10.34
C LEU A 133 -0.90 -12.97 10.41
N ASN A 134 -1.59 -13.39 11.47
CA ASN A 134 -2.99 -13.10 11.68
C ASN A 134 -3.22 -12.38 13.02
N ASN A 135 -3.39 -11.06 12.98
CA ASN A 135 -3.75 -10.27 14.15
C ASN A 135 -5.27 -10.13 14.26
N GLN A 136 -5.84 -10.72 15.30
CA GLN A 136 -7.28 -10.66 15.64
C GLN A 136 -7.61 -9.57 16.68
N CYS A 137 -6.65 -8.69 17.00
CA CYS A 137 -6.84 -7.57 17.90
C CYS A 137 -7.14 -6.28 17.11
N GLY A 138 -8.25 -5.62 17.44
CA GLY A 138 -8.61 -4.29 16.90
C GLY A 138 -7.86 -3.11 17.51
N LYS A 139 -6.71 -3.34 18.18
CA LYS A 139 -5.82 -2.29 18.70
C LYS A 139 -4.58 -2.16 17.82
N SER A 140 -3.81 -1.10 18.04
CA SER A 140 -2.65 -0.79 17.23
C SER A 140 -1.59 -1.87 17.32
N LEU A 141 -1.18 -2.36 16.15
CA LEU A 141 -0.03 -3.23 15.96
C LEU A 141 1.15 -2.37 15.47
N TYR A 142 2.15 -2.18 16.34
CA TYR A 142 3.45 -1.66 15.92
C TYR A 142 4.28 -2.80 15.35
N LEU A 143 4.38 -2.88 14.02
CA LEU A 143 5.20 -3.87 13.34
C LEU A 143 6.59 -3.30 13.05
N VAL A 144 7.60 -3.78 13.78
CA VAL A 144 8.98 -3.30 13.66
C VAL A 144 9.83 -4.29 12.88
N LEU A 145 10.44 -3.84 11.78
CA LEU A 145 11.40 -4.64 11.02
C LEU A 145 12.79 -4.43 11.60
N ALA A 146 13.38 -5.47 12.18
CA ALA A 146 14.67 -5.36 12.85
C ALA A 146 15.78 -4.92 11.87
N PRO A 147 16.74 -4.07 12.28
CA PRO A 147 17.82 -3.64 11.41
C PRO A 147 18.61 -4.82 10.82
N GLY A 148 18.83 -4.79 9.51
CA GLY A 148 19.57 -5.85 8.80
C GLY A 148 18.81 -7.19 8.66
N SER A 149 17.54 -7.24 9.07
CA SER A 149 16.70 -8.42 8.87
C SER A 149 16.05 -8.42 7.50
N GLU A 150 15.82 -9.61 6.96
CA GLU A 150 14.92 -9.86 5.83
C GLU A 150 13.84 -10.83 6.30
N ASN A 151 12.58 -10.44 6.10
CA ASN A 151 11.42 -11.16 6.61
C ASN A 151 10.51 -11.53 5.45
N THR A 152 9.85 -12.70 5.53
CA THR A 152 8.90 -13.16 4.51
C THR A 152 7.62 -13.66 5.15
N LEU A 153 6.48 -13.21 4.64
CA LEU A 153 5.15 -13.71 5.00
C LEU A 153 4.41 -14.12 3.73
N SER A 154 3.91 -15.35 3.69
CA SER A 154 3.16 -15.84 2.52
C SER A 154 2.06 -16.81 2.90
N ASP A 155 0.96 -16.80 2.16
CA ASP A 155 -0.11 -17.77 2.29
C ASP A 155 -0.21 -18.67 1.05
N GLY A 156 -1.03 -19.72 1.14
CA GLY A 156 -1.37 -20.61 0.03
C GLY A 156 -2.50 -20.09 -0.84
N ASP A 157 -3.21 -20.99 -1.52
CA ASP A 157 -4.24 -20.71 -2.52
C ASP A 157 -5.68 -20.88 -2.02
N HIS A 158 -5.87 -21.19 -0.74
CA HIS A 158 -7.15 -21.30 -0.07
C HIS A 158 -7.00 -21.09 1.44
N TYR A 159 -8.09 -20.71 2.13
CA TYR A 159 -8.12 -20.67 3.60
C TYR A 159 -9.07 -21.72 4.17
N ILE A 160 -8.63 -22.41 5.21
CA ILE A 160 -9.49 -23.25 6.06
C ILE A 160 -9.94 -22.38 7.24
N MET A 161 -11.17 -21.86 7.14
CA MET A 161 -11.74 -20.99 8.17
C MET A 161 -12.10 -21.81 9.42
N SER A 162 -11.68 -21.36 10.60
CA SER A 162 -12.12 -21.89 11.89
C SER A 162 -12.93 -20.82 12.62
N GLY A 163 -14.19 -21.12 12.96
CA GLY A 163 -15.04 -20.14 13.64
C GLY A 163 -15.44 -18.96 12.75
N ASN A 164 -15.51 -17.77 13.34
CA ASN A 164 -15.96 -16.54 12.68
C ASN A 164 -14.82 -15.51 12.50
N GLU A 165 -13.57 -15.97 12.51
CA GLU A 165 -12.39 -15.11 12.40
C GLU A 165 -12.15 -14.67 10.96
N ASP A 166 -11.67 -13.43 10.81
CA ASP A 166 -11.24 -12.94 9.51
C ASP A 166 -9.81 -13.37 9.18
N MET A 167 -9.65 -13.73 7.91
CA MET A 167 -8.35 -13.92 7.26
C MET A 167 -8.52 -13.33 5.87
N LYS A 168 -7.92 -12.16 5.65
CA LYS A 168 -8.11 -11.37 4.43
C LYS A 168 -6.83 -11.18 3.60
N GLY A 169 -5.68 -11.64 4.09
CA GLY A 169 -4.42 -11.67 3.35
C GLY A 169 -3.33 -12.43 4.08
N ALA A 170 -2.18 -12.62 3.42
CA ALA A 170 -1.01 -13.30 4.00
C ALA A 170 -0.55 -12.65 5.33
N PHE A 171 -0.67 -11.33 5.42
CA PHE A 171 -0.64 -10.58 6.67
C PHE A 171 -1.98 -9.84 6.83
N PHE A 172 -2.74 -10.24 7.84
CA PHE A 172 -4.02 -9.61 8.19
C PHE A 172 -4.00 -9.05 9.61
N SER A 173 -4.68 -7.92 9.81
CA SER A 173 -4.90 -7.27 11.09
C SER A 173 -6.33 -6.70 11.19
N GLU A 174 -7.04 -7.03 12.26
CA GLU A 174 -8.31 -6.37 12.63
C GLU A 174 -8.08 -4.89 13.03
N GLY A 175 -6.93 -4.58 13.62
CA GLY A 175 -6.54 -3.23 14.06
C GLY A 175 -5.50 -2.59 13.15
N GLN A 176 -5.05 -1.38 13.53
CA GLN A 176 -4.09 -0.61 12.76
C GLN A 176 -2.76 -1.36 12.59
N ILE A 177 -2.13 -1.23 11.41
CA ILE A 177 -0.76 -1.69 11.18
C ILE A 177 0.15 -0.48 11.03
N ILE A 178 1.14 -0.35 11.91
CA ILE A 178 2.11 0.74 11.89
C ILE A 178 3.50 0.13 11.68
N PHE A 179 4.02 0.24 10.46
CA PHE A 179 5.35 -0.23 10.12
C PHE A 179 6.42 0.74 10.62
N SER A 180 7.53 0.22 11.13
CA SER A 180 8.72 0.98 11.53
C SER A 180 9.98 0.12 11.46
N GLY A 181 11.14 0.70 11.72
CA GLY A 181 12.44 0.00 11.63
C GLY A 181 13.02 -0.01 10.22
N SER A 182 14.18 -0.65 10.07
CA SER A 182 15.00 -0.58 8.84
C SER A 182 15.29 -1.93 8.17
N GLY A 183 14.56 -2.97 8.57
CA GLY A 183 14.60 -4.27 7.90
C GLY A 183 13.79 -4.30 6.60
N ILE A 184 13.85 -5.45 5.93
CA ILE A 184 13.11 -5.76 4.71
C ILE A 184 11.94 -6.68 5.06
N LEU A 185 10.77 -6.45 4.46
CA LEU A 185 9.62 -7.35 4.53
C LEU A 185 9.11 -7.68 3.12
N ASN A 186 9.05 -8.96 2.81
CA ASN A 186 8.45 -9.50 1.60
C ASN A 186 7.11 -10.17 1.94
N VAL A 187 6.00 -9.72 1.36
CA VAL A 187 4.68 -10.31 1.58
C VAL A 187 4.08 -10.81 0.28
N LYS A 188 3.64 -12.08 0.25
CA LYS A 188 3.06 -12.73 -0.95
C LYS A 188 1.68 -13.27 -0.64
N GLY A 189 0.65 -12.66 -1.22
CA GLY A 189 -0.75 -13.11 -1.16
C GLY A 189 -1.09 -14.08 -2.30
N GLY A 190 -1.20 -15.37 -2.00
CA GLY A 190 -1.58 -16.46 -2.90
C GLY A 190 -3.09 -16.74 -2.98
N TYR A 191 -3.88 -16.37 -1.96
CA TYR A 191 -5.34 -16.62 -1.95
C TYR A 191 -6.20 -15.36 -1.93
N LYS A 192 -5.82 -14.36 -1.13
CA LYS A 192 -6.49 -13.05 -1.08
C LYS A 192 -5.46 -11.94 -1.26
N ASN A 193 -5.45 -10.95 -0.40
CA ASN A 193 -4.56 -9.80 -0.52
C ASN A 193 -3.18 -10.12 0.08
N ALA A 194 -2.18 -9.26 -0.13
CA ALA A 194 -0.88 -9.42 0.54
C ALA A 194 -0.95 -8.91 1.98
N ILE A 195 -1.20 -7.62 2.17
CA ILE A 195 -1.29 -6.95 3.49
C ILE A 195 -2.66 -6.32 3.65
N VAL A 196 -3.33 -6.59 4.77
CA VAL A 196 -4.67 -6.09 5.06
C VAL A 196 -4.82 -5.59 6.48
N SER A 197 -5.43 -4.42 6.62
CA SER A 197 -5.96 -3.89 7.87
C SER A 197 -7.46 -3.65 7.72
N ASP A 198 -8.27 -4.02 8.72
CA ASP A 198 -9.66 -3.56 8.80
C ASP A 198 -9.78 -2.12 9.33
N ASP A 199 -8.65 -1.50 9.67
CA ASP A 199 -8.50 -0.10 10.06
C ASP A 199 -7.50 0.55 9.06
N TYR A 200 -6.61 1.43 9.51
CA TYR A 200 -5.58 2.07 8.68
C TYR A 200 -4.21 1.37 8.70
N ILE A 201 -3.38 1.70 7.72
CA ILE A 201 -1.98 1.26 7.60
C ILE A 201 -1.05 2.48 7.50
N VAL A 202 0.05 2.46 8.23
CA VAL A 202 1.10 3.50 8.18
C VAL A 202 2.44 2.88 7.81
N PHE A 203 3.06 3.41 6.74
CA PHE A 203 4.43 3.09 6.32
C PHE A 203 5.35 4.23 6.76
N ARG A 204 6.14 4.03 7.83
CA ARG A 204 7.10 5.02 8.33
C ARG A 204 8.46 4.94 7.60
N PRO A 205 9.32 5.97 7.71
CA PRO A 205 10.65 5.97 7.14
C PRO A 205 11.53 4.75 7.49
N GLY A 206 12.49 4.45 6.60
CA GLY A 206 13.61 3.55 6.85
C GLY A 206 13.43 2.07 6.45
N ASN A 207 12.20 1.57 6.33
CA ASN A 207 11.94 0.17 5.94
C ASN A 207 11.87 -0.01 4.41
N VAL A 208 12.07 -1.25 3.97
CA VAL A 208 11.77 -1.69 2.60
C VAL A 208 10.70 -2.76 2.65
N ILE A 209 9.55 -2.48 2.05
CA ILE A 209 8.40 -3.41 2.03
C ILE A 209 8.06 -3.72 0.57
N ASN A 210 8.11 -5.01 0.24
CA ASN A 210 7.71 -5.53 -1.06
C ASN A 210 6.45 -6.39 -0.87
N ALA A 211 5.32 -5.96 -1.43
CA ALA A 211 4.04 -6.64 -1.30
C ALA A 211 3.49 -7.08 -2.66
N GLY A 212 3.23 -8.36 -2.83
CA GLY A 212 2.71 -8.93 -4.07
C GLY A 212 1.46 -9.75 -3.84
N SER A 213 0.46 -9.67 -4.73
CA SER A 213 -0.66 -10.61 -4.71
C SER A 213 -0.99 -11.16 -6.08
N THR A 214 -1.26 -12.46 -6.13
CA THR A 214 -1.73 -13.19 -7.31
C THR A 214 -3.19 -13.64 -7.20
N ALA A 215 -3.90 -13.24 -6.13
CA ALA A 215 -5.33 -13.55 -5.96
C ALA A 215 -6.22 -12.40 -5.47
N GLY A 216 -5.63 -11.27 -5.05
CA GLY A 216 -6.34 -10.10 -4.54
C GLY A 216 -5.54 -8.80 -4.73
N HIS A 217 -5.71 -7.87 -3.79
CA HIS A 217 -5.00 -6.59 -3.75
C HIS A 217 -3.61 -6.73 -3.13
N GLY A 218 -2.71 -5.79 -3.42
CA GLY A 218 -1.42 -5.74 -2.75
C GLY A 218 -1.61 -5.31 -1.30
N ILE A 219 -2.06 -4.06 -1.12
CA ILE A 219 -2.37 -3.44 0.16
C ILE A 219 -3.87 -3.12 0.20
N LYS A 220 -4.55 -3.51 1.28
CA LYS A 220 -5.95 -3.14 1.55
C LYS A 220 -6.10 -2.57 2.95
N ALA A 221 -6.74 -1.42 3.06
CA ALA A 221 -7.14 -0.82 4.32
C ALA A 221 -8.58 -0.30 4.22
N ASN A 222 -9.33 -0.33 5.32
CA ASN A 222 -10.66 0.28 5.35
C ASN A 222 -10.56 1.76 5.71
N ASP A 223 -9.71 2.10 6.70
CA ASP A 223 -9.70 3.46 7.29
C ASP A 223 -8.49 4.32 6.88
N GLY A 224 -7.73 3.88 5.87
CA GLY A 224 -6.73 4.72 5.22
C GLY A 224 -5.37 4.07 5.02
N VAL A 225 -4.59 4.66 4.12
CA VAL A 225 -3.18 4.31 3.94
C VAL A 225 -2.34 5.60 4.02
N LYS A 226 -1.39 5.64 4.95
CA LYS A 226 -0.42 6.74 5.11
C LYS A 226 0.97 6.24 4.74
N ILE A 227 1.58 6.82 3.72
CA ILE A 227 2.96 6.59 3.32
C ILE A 227 3.77 7.79 3.79
N MET A 228 4.43 7.64 4.93
CA MET A 228 5.21 8.69 5.58
C MET A 228 6.68 8.64 5.19
N GLY A 229 7.16 7.47 4.74
CA GLY A 229 8.53 7.25 4.29
C GLY A 229 8.76 5.81 3.83
N GLY A 230 10.03 5.45 3.69
CA GLY A 230 10.49 4.11 3.35
C GLY A 230 10.40 3.83 1.86
N VAL A 231 10.69 2.57 1.51
CA VAL A 231 10.51 2.04 0.16
C VAL A 231 9.35 1.07 0.17
N LEU A 232 8.33 1.36 -0.64
CA LEU A 232 7.16 0.48 -0.80
C LEU A 232 7.03 0.05 -2.26
N ASN A 233 7.25 -1.23 -2.53
CA ASN A 233 7.04 -1.82 -3.85
C ASN A 233 5.80 -2.73 -3.82
N VAL A 234 4.87 -2.53 -4.74
CA VAL A 234 3.63 -3.32 -4.79
C VAL A 234 3.37 -3.87 -6.19
N GLU A 235 3.19 -5.18 -6.31
CA GLU A 235 2.83 -5.85 -7.57
C GLU A 235 1.51 -6.59 -7.47
N VAL A 236 0.60 -6.37 -8.42
CA VAL A 236 -0.61 -7.20 -8.57
C VAL A 236 -0.88 -7.57 -10.02
N THR A 237 -1.17 -8.84 -10.26
CA THR A 237 -1.41 -9.39 -11.61
C THR A 237 -2.87 -9.80 -11.83
N VAL A 238 -3.72 -9.59 -10.82
CA VAL A 238 -5.07 -10.13 -10.74
C VAL A 238 -6.08 -9.19 -11.38
N ALA A 239 -7.06 -9.75 -12.08
CA ALA A 239 -8.13 -8.97 -12.68
C ALA A 239 -8.86 -8.10 -11.64
N ALA A 240 -9.11 -6.84 -12.01
CA ALA A 240 -9.76 -5.82 -11.19
C ALA A 240 -9.09 -5.47 -9.85
N ALA A 241 -7.94 -6.06 -9.52
CA ALA A 241 -7.25 -5.79 -8.28
C ALA A 241 -6.57 -4.41 -8.30
N LYS A 242 -6.33 -3.87 -7.10
CA LYS A 242 -5.62 -2.62 -6.92
C LYS A 242 -4.28 -2.93 -6.26
N GLY A 243 -3.26 -2.16 -6.59
CA GLY A 243 -2.00 -2.23 -5.86
C GLY A 243 -2.22 -1.77 -4.42
N ILE A 244 -2.68 -0.52 -4.26
CA ILE A 244 -3.15 0.04 -3.00
C ILE A 244 -4.66 0.29 -3.10
N ASN A 245 -5.43 -0.31 -2.20
CA ASN A 245 -6.88 -0.14 -2.09
C ASN A 245 -7.24 0.42 -0.70
N SER A 246 -7.82 1.61 -0.64
CA SER A 246 -8.29 2.22 0.61
C SER A 246 -9.79 2.54 0.52
N GLU A 247 -10.59 2.19 1.53
CA GLU A 247 -11.99 2.67 1.62
C GLU A 247 -12.07 4.09 2.22
N TYR A 248 -10.91 4.66 2.52
CA TYR A 248 -10.74 6.02 2.99
C TYR A 248 -9.64 6.72 2.18
N ASP A 249 -8.98 7.71 2.77
CA ASP A 249 -7.93 8.48 2.11
C ASP A 249 -6.66 7.65 1.87
N VAL A 250 -5.87 8.07 0.87
CA VAL A 250 -4.47 7.67 0.70
C VAL A 250 -3.61 8.92 0.79
N ILE A 251 -2.67 8.93 1.74
CA ILE A 251 -1.83 10.10 2.04
C ILE A 251 -0.36 9.74 1.83
N VAL A 252 0.36 10.52 1.01
CA VAL A 252 1.79 10.36 0.73
C VAL A 252 2.55 11.59 1.21
N ARG A 253 3.49 11.41 2.14
CA ARG A 253 4.29 12.48 2.76
C ARG A 253 5.80 12.23 2.70
N GLY A 254 6.24 11.15 2.08
CA GLY A 254 7.66 10.82 2.00
C GLY A 254 7.91 9.49 1.29
N GLY A 255 9.18 9.06 1.30
CA GLY A 255 9.59 7.78 0.77
C GLY A 255 9.57 7.68 -0.75
N ARG A 256 9.80 6.45 -1.23
CA ARG A 256 9.66 6.05 -2.62
C ARG A 256 8.70 4.88 -2.71
N THR A 257 7.57 5.09 -3.37
CA THR A 257 6.57 4.06 -3.59
C THR A 257 6.49 3.74 -5.07
N THR A 258 6.61 2.46 -5.42
CA THR A 258 6.38 1.97 -6.78
C THR A 258 5.26 0.95 -6.78
N VAL A 259 4.25 1.15 -7.62
CA VAL A 259 3.11 0.23 -7.74
C VAL A 259 2.90 -0.18 -9.18
N ILE A 260 2.95 -1.48 -9.44
CA ILE A 260 2.80 -2.07 -10.77
C ILE A 260 1.58 -3.00 -10.78
N THR A 261 0.65 -2.75 -11.70
CA THR A 261 -0.53 -3.61 -11.89
C THR A 261 -0.66 -4.07 -13.33
N SER A 262 -1.04 -5.33 -13.54
CA SER A 262 -1.15 -5.91 -14.90
C SER A 262 -2.45 -6.66 -15.18
N GLY A 263 -3.33 -6.82 -14.18
CA GLY A 263 -4.60 -7.50 -14.37
C GLY A 263 -5.58 -6.74 -15.28
N ASN A 264 -6.39 -7.47 -16.02
CA ASN A 264 -7.46 -6.92 -16.86
C ASN A 264 -8.72 -6.55 -16.04
N PRO A 265 -9.71 -5.86 -16.62
CA PRO A 265 -10.96 -5.58 -15.95
C PRO A 265 -11.74 -6.87 -15.65
N ARG A 266 -12.59 -6.81 -14.63
CA ARG A 266 -13.61 -7.80 -14.34
C ARG A 266 -14.97 -7.17 -14.51
N VAL A 267 -15.83 -7.81 -15.31
CA VAL A 267 -17.25 -7.46 -15.43
C VAL A 267 -18.05 -8.45 -14.60
N LYS A 268 -18.94 -7.93 -13.74
CA LYS A 268 -19.94 -8.72 -13.02
C LYS A 268 -21.29 -8.04 -13.28
N SER A 269 -22.21 -8.77 -13.92
CA SER A 269 -23.46 -8.22 -14.44
C SER A 269 -23.25 -6.94 -15.27
N ASP A 270 -23.81 -5.84 -14.82
CA ASP A 270 -23.80 -4.49 -15.37
C ASP A 270 -22.71 -3.59 -14.76
N ASP A 271 -21.90 -4.10 -13.83
CA ASP A 271 -20.80 -3.38 -13.21
C ASP A 271 -19.43 -3.91 -13.69
N SER A 272 -18.47 -2.99 -13.78
CA SER A 272 -17.11 -3.29 -14.22
C SER A 272 -16.09 -2.63 -13.30
N SER A 273 -15.07 -3.40 -12.92
CA SER A 273 -13.92 -2.89 -12.17
C SER A 273 -12.64 -3.18 -12.94
N SER A 274 -11.82 -2.15 -13.14
CA SER A 274 -10.47 -2.28 -13.72
C SER A 274 -9.39 -2.26 -12.64
N CYS A 275 -8.15 -2.59 -13.01
CA CYS A 275 -7.02 -2.38 -12.11
C CYS A 275 -6.73 -0.89 -11.92
N ALA A 276 -6.20 -0.54 -10.75
CA ALA A 276 -5.55 0.74 -10.54
C ALA A 276 -4.33 0.55 -9.64
N ALA A 277 -3.27 1.31 -9.89
CA ALA A 277 -2.12 1.29 -9.00
C ALA A 277 -2.53 1.81 -7.61
N VAL A 278 -3.25 2.93 -7.54
CA VAL A 278 -3.86 3.45 -6.31
C VAL A 278 -5.37 3.65 -6.52
N LYS A 279 -6.17 3.10 -5.62
CA LYS A 279 -7.61 3.37 -5.49
C LYS A 279 -7.91 3.79 -4.06
N CYS A 280 -8.63 4.90 -3.92
CA CYS A 280 -9.21 5.36 -2.67
C CYS A 280 -10.68 5.75 -2.85
N ASP A 281 -11.53 5.43 -1.89
CA ASP A 281 -12.92 5.91 -1.84
C ASP A 281 -13.00 7.29 -1.17
N GLY A 282 -11.94 7.67 -0.44
CA GLY A 282 -11.68 9.01 0.02
C GLY A 282 -10.91 9.86 -1.00
N SER A 283 -10.10 10.77 -0.48
CA SER A 283 -9.21 11.63 -1.24
C SER A 283 -7.80 11.05 -1.35
N PHE A 284 -7.12 11.35 -2.46
CA PHE A 284 -5.69 11.13 -2.59
C PHE A 284 -4.94 12.43 -2.29
N ILE A 285 -3.99 12.38 -1.36
CA ILE A 285 -3.22 13.56 -0.93
C ILE A 285 -1.73 13.24 -0.98
N MET A 286 -0.96 13.99 -1.75
CA MET A 286 0.49 13.88 -1.83
C MET A 286 1.13 15.22 -1.50
N THR A 287 1.99 15.26 -0.47
CA THR A 287 2.69 16.49 -0.04
C THR A 287 4.21 16.37 -0.12
N ALA A 288 4.75 15.18 -0.33
CA ALA A 288 6.16 14.92 -0.62
C ALA A 288 6.33 13.45 -1.07
N GLY A 289 7.58 13.01 -1.24
CA GLY A 289 7.93 11.66 -1.68
C GLY A 289 7.95 11.51 -3.19
N MET A 290 8.30 10.30 -3.63
CA MET A 290 8.29 9.87 -5.04
C MET A 290 7.29 8.74 -5.21
N LEU A 291 6.34 8.89 -6.12
CA LEU A 291 5.33 7.89 -6.41
C LEU A 291 5.40 7.47 -7.89
N ASN A 292 5.75 6.21 -8.14
CA ASN A 292 5.86 5.63 -9.48
C ASN A 292 4.76 4.59 -9.70
N LEU A 293 3.84 4.86 -10.62
CA LEU A 293 2.66 4.04 -10.85
C LEU A 293 2.64 3.51 -12.28
N LYS A 294 2.56 2.19 -12.45
CA LYS A 294 2.47 1.54 -13.75
C LYS A 294 1.26 0.63 -13.82
N SER A 295 0.45 0.77 -14.86
CA SER A 295 -0.63 -0.17 -15.15
C SER A 295 -0.59 -0.66 -16.60
N THR A 296 -0.48 -1.96 -16.82
CA THR A 296 -0.38 -2.56 -18.16
C THR A 296 -1.64 -3.31 -18.60
N GLY A 297 -2.51 -3.70 -17.66
CA GLY A 297 -3.77 -4.36 -17.97
C GLY A 297 -4.79 -3.43 -18.63
N GLU A 298 -5.69 -3.99 -19.44
CA GLU A 298 -6.77 -3.26 -20.12
C GLU A 298 -7.57 -2.41 -19.13
N GLY A 299 -7.95 -1.18 -19.52
CA GLY A 299 -8.74 -0.28 -18.67
C GLY A 299 -8.05 0.15 -17.37
N GLY A 300 -6.77 -0.20 -17.21
CA GLY A 300 -5.97 0.07 -16.02
C GLY A 300 -5.77 1.55 -15.75
N LYS A 301 -5.63 1.90 -14.47
CA LYS A 301 -5.47 3.29 -14.03
C LYS A 301 -4.21 3.48 -13.17
N GLY A 302 -3.66 4.69 -13.16
CA GLY A 302 -2.65 5.07 -12.18
C GLY A 302 -3.31 5.34 -10.83
N ILE A 303 -4.00 6.48 -10.73
CA ILE A 303 -4.77 6.89 -9.54
C ILE A 303 -6.25 6.94 -9.89
N ASN A 304 -7.09 6.37 -9.03
CA ASN A 304 -8.55 6.51 -9.08
C ASN A 304 -9.07 6.90 -7.69
N SER A 305 -9.62 8.10 -7.57
CA SER A 305 -10.15 8.67 -6.34
C SER A 305 -11.64 8.98 -6.52
N ASP A 306 -12.48 8.59 -5.55
CA ASP A 306 -13.91 8.94 -5.57
C ASP A 306 -14.18 10.34 -5.01
N LYS A 307 -13.14 11.00 -4.47
CA LYS A 307 -13.16 12.41 -4.09
C LYS A 307 -11.98 13.15 -4.74
N ASP A 308 -11.59 14.27 -4.15
CA ASP A 308 -10.53 15.13 -4.64
C ASP A 308 -9.16 14.46 -4.65
N ILE A 309 -8.32 14.89 -5.59
CA ILE A 309 -6.88 14.59 -5.64
C ILE A 309 -6.11 15.88 -5.39
N SER A 310 -5.19 15.86 -4.41
CA SER A 310 -4.30 16.98 -4.11
C SER A 310 -2.84 16.53 -4.20
N ILE A 311 -2.13 16.97 -5.23
CA ILE A 311 -0.69 16.68 -5.43
C ILE A 311 0.07 17.99 -5.20
N ILE A 312 0.46 18.22 -3.94
CA ILE A 312 0.95 19.51 -3.45
C ILE A 312 2.46 19.67 -3.62
N SER A 313 3.23 18.59 -3.48
CA SER A 313 4.69 18.57 -3.63
C SER A 313 5.19 17.13 -3.77
N GLY A 314 6.45 16.94 -4.19
CA GLY A 314 7.06 15.64 -4.48
C GLY A 314 7.11 15.35 -5.99
N GLU A 315 7.35 14.08 -6.32
CA GLU A 315 7.44 13.60 -7.71
C GLU A 315 6.40 12.49 -7.98
N LEU A 316 5.51 12.70 -8.94
CA LEU A 316 4.52 11.71 -9.38
C LEU A 316 4.82 11.26 -10.82
N ASN A 317 5.08 9.97 -11.00
CA ASN A 317 5.25 9.33 -12.29
C ASN A 317 4.13 8.30 -12.51
N VAL A 318 3.35 8.46 -13.58
CA VAL A 318 2.25 7.54 -13.91
C VAL A 318 2.33 7.11 -15.35
N VAL A 319 2.27 5.80 -15.58
CA VAL A 319 2.32 5.18 -16.92
C VAL A 319 1.22 4.13 -17.03
N THR A 320 0.23 4.37 -17.88
CA THR A 320 -0.80 3.38 -18.21
C THR A 320 -0.70 2.94 -19.67
N LEU A 321 -0.44 1.65 -19.89
CA LEU A 321 -0.17 1.05 -21.21
C LEU A 321 -1.28 0.15 -21.73
N GLY A 322 -2.26 -0.18 -20.87
CA GLY A 322 -3.38 -1.03 -21.24
C GLY A 322 -4.25 -0.41 -22.33
N ASP A 323 -4.78 -1.28 -23.19
CA ASP A 323 -5.73 -0.85 -24.21
C ASP A 323 -7.09 -0.47 -23.58
N LYS A 324 -7.94 0.18 -24.38
CA LYS A 324 -9.35 0.35 -24.04
C LYS A 324 -10.08 -0.96 -24.35
N GLY A 325 -10.80 -1.50 -23.38
CA GLY A 325 -11.90 -2.42 -23.65
C GLY A 325 -13.15 -2.01 -22.90
N VAL A 326 -13.60 -2.76 -21.91
CA VAL A 326 -14.89 -2.47 -21.23
C VAL A 326 -14.84 -1.25 -20.30
N VAL A 327 -13.64 -0.89 -19.82
CA VAL A 327 -13.37 0.33 -19.06
C VAL A 327 -12.31 1.15 -19.80
N SER A 328 -12.44 2.48 -19.79
CA SER A 328 -11.37 3.34 -20.29
C SER A 328 -10.21 3.38 -19.31
N PRO A 329 -8.96 3.18 -19.77
CA PRO A 329 -7.78 3.51 -18.96
C PRO A 329 -7.76 5.03 -18.68
N LYS A 330 -7.07 5.41 -17.61
CA LYS A 330 -6.84 6.80 -17.17
C LYS A 330 -5.53 6.88 -16.39
N GLY A 331 -4.73 7.91 -16.58
CA GLY A 331 -3.54 8.12 -15.74
C GLY A 331 -3.95 8.47 -14.31
N VAL A 332 -4.52 9.65 -14.12
CA VAL A 332 -5.02 10.16 -12.83
C VAL A 332 -6.50 10.52 -13.00
N LYS A 333 -7.38 9.90 -12.21
CA LYS A 333 -8.83 10.12 -12.22
C LYS A 333 -9.35 10.52 -10.84
N ALA A 334 -10.10 11.62 -10.79
CA ALA A 334 -10.87 12.06 -9.63
C ALA A 334 -12.35 12.23 -9.99
N ASP A 335 -13.24 11.78 -9.10
CA ASP A 335 -14.67 12.16 -9.19
C ASP A 335 -14.93 13.55 -8.56
N GLY A 336 -13.93 14.12 -7.88
CA GLY A 336 -13.91 15.50 -7.39
C GLY A 336 -12.98 16.42 -8.17
N ASP A 337 -12.39 17.39 -7.48
CA ASP A 337 -11.40 18.32 -8.00
C ASP A 337 -9.99 17.70 -8.07
N ILE A 338 -9.14 18.22 -8.95
CA ILE A 338 -7.70 17.93 -8.95
C ILE A 338 -6.90 19.21 -8.70
N THR A 339 -6.12 19.23 -7.63
CA THR A 339 -5.25 20.34 -7.26
C THR A 339 -3.78 19.95 -7.41
N PHE A 340 -3.03 20.75 -8.17
CA PHE A 340 -1.59 20.64 -8.36
C PHE A 340 -0.89 21.80 -7.63
N GLY A 341 -0.07 21.48 -6.64
CA GLY A 341 0.88 22.39 -6.01
C GLY A 341 2.24 22.35 -6.71
N LYS A 342 3.33 22.56 -5.97
CA LYS A 342 4.70 22.57 -6.49
C LYS A 342 5.29 21.16 -6.54
N ALA A 343 4.72 20.32 -7.39
CA ALA A 343 5.14 18.93 -7.58
C ALA A 343 5.56 18.68 -9.03
N ASP A 344 6.61 17.90 -9.22
CA ASP A 344 6.97 17.40 -10.55
C ASP A 344 6.06 16.22 -10.89
N ILE A 345 5.33 16.31 -12.00
CA ILE A 345 4.32 15.32 -12.37
C ILE A 345 4.52 14.94 -13.82
N TYR A 346 4.61 13.64 -14.07
CA TYR A 346 4.64 13.02 -15.38
C TYR A 346 3.51 11.98 -15.44
N VAL A 347 2.59 12.12 -16.37
CA VAL A 347 1.49 11.18 -16.58
C VAL A 347 1.34 10.84 -18.05
N TYR A 348 1.56 9.58 -18.39
CA TYR A 348 1.33 9.05 -19.72
C TYR A 348 0.21 8.00 -19.70
N SER A 349 -0.73 8.13 -20.63
CA SER A 349 -1.79 7.14 -20.85
C SER A 349 -1.92 6.84 -22.34
N LYS A 350 -1.55 5.60 -22.74
CA LYS A 350 -1.53 5.14 -24.13
C LYS A 350 -2.84 5.37 -24.89
N VAL A 351 -3.98 5.16 -24.24
CA VAL A 351 -5.31 5.20 -24.88
C VAL A 351 -6.28 6.15 -24.17
N GLY A 352 -6.20 6.24 -22.86
CA GLY A 352 -7.07 7.08 -22.03
C GLY A 352 -6.60 8.52 -21.92
N ARG A 353 -7.35 9.33 -21.16
CA ARG A 353 -6.86 10.64 -20.72
C ARG A 353 -5.72 10.49 -19.71
N ALA A 354 -4.70 11.34 -19.82
CA ALA A 354 -3.64 11.43 -18.80
C ALA A 354 -4.23 11.88 -17.46
N ILE A 355 -4.96 13.00 -17.45
CA ILE A 355 -5.68 13.52 -16.28
C ILE A 355 -7.18 13.67 -16.57
N ASP A 356 -8.02 13.31 -15.60
CA ASP A 356 -9.48 13.27 -15.72
C ASP A 356 -10.14 13.63 -14.39
N ALA A 357 -10.83 14.76 -14.34
CA ALA A 357 -11.55 15.25 -13.16
C ALA A 357 -13.00 15.50 -13.53
N PHE A 358 -13.94 15.04 -12.69
CA PHE A 358 -15.34 15.45 -12.82
C PHE A 358 -15.55 16.88 -12.29
N GLY A 359 -14.82 17.26 -11.24
CA GLY A 359 -14.68 18.63 -10.77
C GLY A 359 -13.68 19.43 -11.61
N SER A 360 -13.10 20.47 -11.03
CA SER A 360 -12.18 21.42 -11.66
C SER A 360 -10.71 21.03 -11.53
N PHE A 361 -9.86 21.70 -12.32
CA PHE A 361 -8.41 21.65 -12.17
C PHE A 361 -7.90 22.97 -11.58
N THR A 362 -7.07 22.88 -10.53
CA THR A 362 -6.39 24.03 -9.91
C THR A 362 -4.88 23.84 -9.97
N PHE A 363 -4.16 24.86 -10.46
CA PHE A 363 -2.70 24.83 -10.59
C PHE A 363 -2.03 25.90 -9.73
N GLY A 364 -0.98 25.49 -9.01
CA GLY A 364 -0.02 26.38 -8.35
C GLY A 364 0.73 27.25 -9.36
N SER A 365 1.14 28.45 -8.96
CA SER A 365 1.93 29.35 -9.81
C SER A 365 3.38 28.91 -9.92
N ASP A 366 4.09 29.49 -10.90
CA ASP A 366 5.55 29.43 -11.03
C ASP A 366 6.11 28.06 -11.46
N TYR A 367 5.34 27.27 -12.23
CA TYR A 367 5.89 26.10 -12.93
C TYR A 367 6.83 26.52 -14.06
N ALA A 368 7.93 25.77 -14.23
CA ALA A 368 8.87 25.95 -15.33
C ALA A 368 8.26 25.53 -16.68
N SER A 369 7.43 24.48 -16.70
CA SER A 369 6.70 24.03 -17.89
C SER A 369 5.43 23.28 -17.54
N LEU A 370 4.41 23.40 -18.40
CA LEU A 370 3.17 22.64 -18.34
C LEU A 370 2.82 22.16 -19.76
N ILE A 371 2.62 20.85 -19.90
CA ILE A 371 2.09 20.20 -21.09
C ILE A 371 0.83 19.47 -20.65
N ASP A 372 -0.30 19.78 -21.28
CA ASP A 372 -1.55 19.05 -21.10
C ASP A 372 -2.09 18.66 -22.47
N SER A 373 -2.05 17.36 -22.75
CA SER A 373 -2.58 16.75 -23.95
C SER A 373 -3.39 15.52 -23.57
N LYS A 374 -4.18 15.01 -24.52
CA LYS A 374 -5.07 13.87 -24.27
C LYS A 374 -4.33 12.70 -23.62
N HIS A 375 -3.17 12.31 -24.14
CA HIS A 375 -2.45 11.11 -23.69
C HIS A 375 -1.25 11.39 -22.79
N PHE A 376 -0.91 12.67 -22.62
CA PHE A 376 0.28 13.06 -21.88
C PHE A 376 0.05 14.37 -21.12
N PHE A 377 0.35 14.33 -19.82
CA PHE A 377 0.37 15.48 -18.95
C PHE A 377 1.73 15.55 -18.25
N GLU A 378 2.36 16.72 -18.27
CA GLU A 378 3.58 16.97 -17.52
C GLU A 378 3.53 18.39 -16.92
N ILE A 379 3.85 18.50 -15.64
CA ILE A 379 4.17 19.78 -15.02
C ILE A 379 5.51 19.65 -14.29
N LYS A 380 6.39 20.63 -14.50
CA LYS A 380 7.70 20.72 -13.84
C LYS A 380 7.79 22.06 -13.12
N TYR A 381 8.18 22.04 -11.85
CA TYR A 381 8.28 23.24 -11.00
C TYR A 381 9.70 23.71 -10.76
#